data_AF-A0A6I4UKV4-F1
#
_entry.id   AF-A0A6I4UKV4-F1
#
_cell.length_a   1.000
_cell.length_b   1.000
_cell.length_c   1.000
_cell.angle_alpha   90.00
_cell.angle_beta   90.00
_cell.angle_gamma   90.00
#
_symmetry.space_group_name_H-M   'P 1'
#
loop_
_entity.id
_entity.type
_entity.pdbx_description
1 polymer ?
#
loop_
_entity_poly.entity_id
_entity_poly.type
_entity_poly.pdbx_seq_one_letter_code
_entity_poly.pdbx_strand_id
1 'polypeptide(L)'
;MLLLHNAPATAPIVQVTGPILAVGLMGAGMISAAIAGRLWIGIALALLTATGLIWLAHALGMPRLEQPVATGLAVIIASSSFAARGTLFARSAADKGWWIAVAVVAGEAAVVVTAAAMPGALPGWLLALLPAQWASMAIQSALTSPGAPAAIAALFALGGTAAATLLVAHLWPRRWPYLIMFTTWLGFSALVWRQIG
;
A
#
# COMPACT_ATOMS: atom_id res chain seq x y z
N MET A 1 11.01 -24.08 21.28
CA MET A 1 11.96 -25.05 20.71
C MET A 1 12.73 -24.36 19.60
N LEU A 2 14.06 -24.35 19.73
CA LEU A 2 15.04 -23.80 18.79
C LEU A 2 15.03 -24.57 17.46
N LEU A 3 14.64 -23.90 16.37
CA LEU A 3 14.88 -24.34 14.98
C LEU A 3 15.20 -23.10 14.12
N LEU A 4 16.37 -22.51 14.35
CA LEU A 4 16.98 -21.50 13.46
C LEU A 4 18.42 -21.89 13.18
N HIS A 5 18.64 -23.06 12.58
CA HIS A 5 19.99 -23.49 12.20
C HIS A 5 20.21 -23.68 10.70
N ASN A 6 19.22 -23.44 9.83
CA ASN A 6 19.41 -23.51 8.36
C ASN A 6 18.36 -22.66 7.59
N ALA A 7 18.32 -21.34 7.81
CA ALA A 7 17.63 -20.46 6.87
C ALA A 7 18.65 -19.99 5.82
N PRO A 8 18.50 -20.33 4.52
CA PRO A 8 19.39 -19.81 3.48
C PRO A 8 19.30 -18.27 3.45
N ALA A 9 20.43 -17.62 3.17
CA ALA A 9 20.61 -16.15 3.21
C ALA A 9 19.66 -15.33 2.30
N THR A 10 18.81 -15.99 1.51
CA THR A 10 17.79 -15.42 0.62
C THR A 10 16.41 -15.24 1.26
N ALA A 11 16.16 -15.83 2.43
CA ALA A 11 14.90 -15.69 3.18
C ALA A 11 14.55 -14.26 3.67
N PRO A 12 15.49 -13.37 4.08
CA PRO A 12 15.14 -12.09 4.67
C PRO A 12 14.70 -11.04 3.63
N ILE A 13 15.26 -11.07 2.41
CA ILE A 13 14.93 -10.08 1.37
C ILE A 13 13.47 -10.21 0.97
N VAL A 14 13.03 -11.44 0.65
CA VAL A 14 11.65 -11.69 0.20
C VAL A 14 10.65 -11.24 1.25
N GLN A 15 10.92 -11.40 2.54
CA GLN A 15 10.02 -11.02 3.64
C GLN A 15 9.86 -9.50 3.83
N VAL A 16 10.82 -8.70 3.36
CA VAL A 16 10.81 -7.23 3.50
C VAL A 16 10.44 -6.54 2.18
N THR A 17 10.48 -7.26 1.05
CA THR A 17 10.14 -6.72 -0.27
C THR A 17 8.73 -6.12 -0.34
N GLY A 18 7.71 -6.79 0.23
CA GLY A 18 6.34 -6.28 0.24
C GLY A 18 6.21 -4.89 0.87
N PRO A 19 6.65 -4.71 2.13
CA PRO A 19 6.75 -3.42 2.80
C PRO A 19 7.50 -2.33 2.03
N ILE A 20 8.69 -2.65 1.49
CA ILE A 20 9.51 -1.69 0.73
C ILE A 20 8.76 -1.23 -0.51
N LEU A 21 8.20 -2.17 -1.27
CA LEU A 21 7.40 -1.86 -2.45
C LEU A 21 6.20 -1.00 -2.07
N ALA A 22 5.42 -1.40 -1.06
CA ALA A 22 4.23 -0.68 -0.63
C ALA A 22 4.54 0.78 -0.26
N VAL A 23 5.59 1.03 0.54
CA VAL A 23 6.00 2.39 0.92
C VAL A 23 6.52 3.18 -0.29
N GLY A 24 7.32 2.56 -1.18
CA GLY A 24 7.80 3.20 -2.40
C GLY A 24 6.67 3.61 -3.35
N LEU A 25 5.72 2.69 -3.58
CA LEU A 25 4.49 2.90 -4.34
C LEU A 25 3.64 4.02 -3.73
N MET A 26 3.49 4.01 -2.40
CA MET A 26 2.74 5.03 -1.66
C MET A 26 3.38 6.41 -1.81
N GLY A 27 4.68 6.51 -1.57
CA GLY A 27 5.44 7.75 -1.73
C GLY A 27 5.35 8.28 -3.16
N ALA A 28 5.78 7.50 -4.14
CA ALA A 28 5.78 7.91 -5.54
C ALA A 28 4.38 8.26 -6.03
N GLY A 29 3.38 7.41 -5.79
CA GLY A 29 2.02 7.62 -6.29
C GLY A 29 1.27 8.75 -5.61
N MET A 30 1.31 8.79 -4.28
CA MET A 30 0.55 9.78 -3.51
C MET A 30 1.15 11.17 -3.62
N ILE A 31 2.47 11.30 -3.47
CA ILE A 31 3.16 12.60 -3.53
C ILE A 31 3.07 13.19 -4.93
N SER A 32 3.35 12.40 -5.97
CA SER A 32 3.30 12.94 -7.33
C SER A 32 1.88 13.24 -7.82
N ALA A 33 0.87 12.44 -7.45
CA ALA A 33 -0.53 12.80 -7.72
C ALA A 33 -0.95 14.08 -6.98
N ALA A 34 -0.46 14.27 -5.75
CA ALA A 34 -0.74 15.46 -4.96
C ALA A 34 -0.08 16.72 -5.54
N ILE A 35 1.14 16.61 -6.07
CA ILE A 35 1.84 17.72 -6.75
C ILE A 35 1.16 18.02 -8.10
N ALA A 36 0.92 17.01 -8.91
CA ALA A 36 0.49 17.20 -10.29
C ALA A 36 -1.02 17.44 -10.43
N GLY A 37 -1.81 17.12 -9.39
CA GLY A 37 -3.27 17.20 -9.42
C GLY A 37 -3.93 16.22 -10.41
N ARG A 38 -3.18 15.23 -10.90
CA ARG A 38 -3.62 14.27 -11.93
C ARG A 38 -3.38 12.84 -11.49
N LEU A 39 -4.45 12.05 -11.44
CA LEU A 39 -4.44 10.64 -11.04
C LEU A 39 -3.43 9.81 -11.84
N TRP A 40 -3.45 9.95 -13.17
CA TRP A 40 -2.63 9.11 -14.05
C TRP A 40 -1.12 9.35 -13.87
N ILE A 41 -0.69 10.56 -13.49
CA ILE A 41 0.72 10.87 -13.22
C ILE A 41 1.19 10.09 -11.98
N GLY A 42 0.36 10.10 -10.93
CA GLY A 42 0.60 9.30 -9.73
C GLY A 42 0.71 7.81 -10.04
N ILE A 43 -0.24 7.28 -10.80
CA ILE A 43 -0.23 5.85 -11.19
C ILE A 43 1.04 5.53 -12.00
N ALA A 44 1.36 6.34 -13.01
CA ALA A 44 2.53 6.10 -13.87
C ALA A 44 3.84 6.09 -13.06
N LEU A 45 4.04 7.07 -12.17
CA LEU A 45 5.25 7.15 -11.36
C LEU A 45 5.31 6.05 -10.29
N ALA A 46 4.18 5.65 -9.72
CA ALA A 46 4.11 4.53 -8.79
C ALA A 46 4.46 3.20 -9.49
N LEU A 47 3.94 2.98 -10.70
CA LEU A 47 4.27 1.81 -11.52
C LEU A 47 5.74 1.79 -11.94
N LEU A 48 6.28 2.92 -12.40
CA LEU A 48 7.71 3.04 -12.72
C LEU A 48 8.59 2.75 -11.48
N THR A 49 8.19 3.26 -10.31
CA THR A 49 8.87 2.97 -9.04
C THR A 49 8.82 1.49 -8.71
N ALA A 50 7.67 0.84 -8.87
CA ALA A 50 7.54 -0.60 -8.65
C ALA A 50 8.41 -1.41 -9.61
N THR A 51 8.42 -1.08 -10.90
CA THR A 51 9.30 -1.72 -11.88
C THR A 51 10.77 -1.55 -11.51
N GLY A 52 11.19 -0.33 -11.13
CA GLY A 52 12.55 -0.05 -10.70
C GLY A 52 12.96 -0.82 -9.45
N LEU A 53 12.08 -0.88 -8.44
CA LEU A 53 12.34 -1.61 -7.19
C LEU A 53 12.36 -3.13 -7.40
N ILE A 54 11.46 -3.69 -8.21
CA ILE A 54 11.46 -5.12 -8.55
C ILE A 54 12.74 -5.47 -9.34
N TRP A 55 13.11 -4.62 -10.30
CA TRP A 55 14.35 -4.79 -11.05
C TRP A 55 15.59 -4.76 -10.15
N LEU A 56 15.65 -3.78 -9.24
CA LEU A 56 16.72 -3.69 -8.23
C LEU A 56 16.74 -4.93 -7.32
N ALA A 57 15.59 -5.41 -6.86
CA ALA A 57 15.50 -6.62 -6.05
C ALA A 57 16.03 -7.85 -6.79
N HIS A 58 15.73 -8.00 -8.09
CA HIS A 58 16.31 -9.04 -8.92
C HIS A 58 17.83 -8.89 -9.08
N ALA A 59 18.33 -7.67 -9.28
CA ALA A 59 19.77 -7.41 -9.33
C ALA A 59 20.48 -7.75 -8.01
N LEU A 60 19.77 -7.65 -6.88
CA LEU A 60 20.24 -8.05 -5.55
C LEU A 60 20.02 -9.54 -5.22
N GLY A 61 19.60 -10.35 -6.19
CA GLY A 61 19.48 -11.80 -6.04
C GLY A 61 18.10 -12.32 -5.66
N MET A 62 17.04 -11.50 -5.72
CA MET A 62 15.67 -11.99 -5.55
C MET A 62 15.32 -12.95 -6.71
N PRO A 63 14.82 -14.17 -6.41
CA PRO A 63 14.41 -15.12 -7.44
C PRO A 63 13.27 -14.57 -8.29
N ARG A 64 13.05 -15.15 -9.47
CA ARG A 64 11.94 -14.76 -10.37
C ARG A 64 10.62 -14.79 -9.62
N LEU A 65 9.75 -13.84 -9.96
CA LEU A 65 8.39 -13.77 -9.42
C LEU A 65 7.66 -15.08 -9.70
N GLU A 66 7.25 -15.79 -8.64
CA GLU A 66 6.49 -17.03 -8.79
C GLU A 66 5.15 -16.76 -9.48
N GLN A 67 4.53 -15.61 -9.15
CA GLN A 67 3.23 -15.22 -9.70
C GLN A 67 3.23 -13.77 -10.24
N PRO A 68 3.71 -13.58 -11.48
CA PRO A 68 3.85 -12.24 -12.06
C PRO A 68 2.51 -11.54 -12.25
N VAL A 69 1.44 -12.27 -12.58
CA VAL A 69 0.10 -11.69 -12.77
C VAL A 69 -0.48 -11.20 -11.45
N ALA A 70 -0.41 -12.00 -10.39
CA ALA A 70 -0.90 -11.61 -9.07
C ALA A 70 -0.11 -10.41 -8.50
N THR A 71 1.22 -10.42 -8.69
CA THR A 71 2.09 -9.32 -8.29
C THR A 71 1.74 -8.05 -9.06
N GLY A 72 1.57 -8.15 -10.38
CA GLY A 72 1.16 -7.02 -11.23
C GLY A 72 -0.18 -6.43 -10.81
N LEU A 73 -1.19 -7.27 -10.54
CA LEU A 73 -2.49 -6.82 -10.06
C LEU A 73 -2.39 -6.09 -8.71
N ALA A 74 -1.65 -6.65 -7.74
CA ALA A 74 -1.46 -6.01 -6.44
C ALA A 74 -0.78 -4.64 -6.57
N VAL A 75 0.26 -4.56 -7.41
CA VAL A 75 0.99 -3.32 -7.71
C VAL A 75 0.08 -2.27 -8.37
N ILE A 76 -0.74 -2.66 -9.35
CA ILE A 76 -1.67 -1.75 -10.05
C ILE A 76 -2.74 -1.22 -9.09
N ILE A 77 -3.33 -2.09 -8.28
CA ILE A 77 -4.37 -1.72 -7.31
C ILE A 77 -3.78 -0.80 -6.23
N ALA A 78 -2.62 -1.13 -5.67
CA ALA A 78 -1.93 -0.29 -4.70
C ALA A 78 -1.59 1.09 -5.28
N SER A 79 -0.99 1.13 -6.49
CA SER A 79 -0.66 2.38 -7.20
C SER A 79 -1.87 3.27 -7.38
N SER A 80 -2.98 2.70 -7.85
CA SER A 80 -4.24 3.41 -8.06
C SER A 80 -4.81 3.94 -6.75
N SER A 81 -4.74 3.15 -5.68
CA SER A 81 -5.21 3.53 -4.35
C SER A 81 -4.41 4.68 -3.75
N PHE A 82 -3.08 4.67 -3.87
CA PHE A 82 -2.23 5.75 -3.38
C PHE A 82 -2.35 7.03 -4.22
N ALA A 83 -2.40 6.91 -5.54
CA ALA A 83 -2.60 8.05 -6.44
C ALA A 83 -4.00 8.68 -6.28
N ALA A 84 -5.03 7.89 -5.97
CA ALA A 84 -6.36 8.41 -5.63
C ALA A 84 -6.32 9.31 -4.39
N ARG A 85 -5.63 8.88 -3.32
CA ARG A 85 -5.44 9.69 -2.10
C ARG A 85 -4.68 10.98 -2.39
N GLY A 86 -3.59 10.90 -3.17
CA GLY A 86 -2.84 12.09 -3.58
C GLY A 86 -3.70 13.08 -4.38
N THR A 87 -4.52 12.58 -5.31
CA THR A 87 -5.46 13.39 -6.09
C THR A 87 -6.49 14.08 -5.20
N LEU A 88 -6.99 13.40 -4.17
CA LEU A 88 -7.87 14.02 -3.18
C LEU A 88 -7.15 15.15 -2.44
N PHE A 89 -5.91 14.95 -2.00
CA PHE A 89 -5.13 15.99 -1.31
C PHE A 89 -4.88 17.23 -2.18
N ALA A 90 -4.58 17.03 -3.46
CA ALA A 90 -4.46 18.14 -4.41
C ALA A 90 -5.75 18.98 -4.48
N ARG A 91 -6.92 18.33 -4.43
CA ARG A 91 -8.22 19.02 -4.47
C ARG A 91 -8.61 19.65 -3.14
N SER A 92 -8.33 18.98 -2.02
CA SER A 92 -8.83 19.40 -0.71
C SER A 92 -7.96 20.45 -0.02
N ALA A 93 -6.67 20.51 -0.35
CA ALA A 93 -5.71 21.41 0.28
C ALA A 93 -4.93 22.29 -0.71
N ALA A 94 -5.39 22.38 -1.96
CA ALA A 94 -4.80 23.18 -3.04
C ALA A 94 -3.27 22.98 -3.11
N ASP A 95 -2.49 24.06 -3.17
CA ASP A 95 -1.02 24.05 -3.30
C ASP A 95 -0.27 23.36 -2.15
N LYS A 96 -0.98 23.01 -1.06
CA LYS A 96 -0.41 22.34 0.12
C LYS A 96 -0.74 20.84 0.17
N GLY A 97 -1.48 20.30 -0.80
CA GLY A 97 -1.86 18.88 -0.82
C GLY A 97 -0.68 17.91 -0.75
N TRP A 98 0.46 18.29 -1.34
CA TRP A 98 1.66 17.47 -1.31
C TRP A 98 2.31 17.37 0.09
N TRP A 99 2.16 18.39 0.95
CA TRP A 99 2.63 18.32 2.34
C TRP A 99 1.84 17.29 3.14
N ILE A 100 0.54 17.19 2.89
CA ILE A 100 -0.31 16.15 3.49
C ILE A 100 0.16 14.78 3.01
N ALA A 101 0.43 14.62 1.71
CA ALA A 101 0.95 13.37 1.17
C ALA A 101 2.27 12.96 1.84
N VAL A 102 3.23 13.89 1.99
CA VAL A 102 4.50 13.62 2.68
C VAL A 102 4.29 13.19 4.13
N ALA A 103 3.45 13.90 4.89
CA ALA A 103 3.19 13.56 6.29
C ALA A 103 2.54 12.19 6.44
N VAL A 104 1.56 11.87 5.58
CA VAL A 104 0.87 10.57 5.58
C VAL A 104 1.83 9.44 5.19
N VAL A 105 2.62 9.62 4.13
CA VAL A 105 3.63 8.63 3.70
C VAL A 105 4.65 8.38 4.79
N ALA A 106 5.19 9.44 5.41
CA ALA A 106 6.16 9.31 6.49
C ALA A 106 5.58 8.60 7.72
N GLY A 107 4.34 8.94 8.10
CA GLY A 107 3.65 8.29 9.21
C GLY A 107 3.40 6.80 8.98
N GLU A 108 2.86 6.43 7.81
CA GLU A 108 2.63 5.02 7.48
C GLU A 108 3.94 4.25 7.30
N ALA A 109 4.96 4.87 6.68
CA ALA A 109 6.29 4.26 6.57
C ALA A 109 6.87 3.96 7.95
N ALA A 110 6.77 4.89 8.90
CA ALA A 110 7.25 4.67 10.27
C ALA A 110 6.55 3.48 10.94
N VAL A 111 5.24 3.36 10.80
CA VAL A 111 4.46 2.24 11.35
C VAL A 111 4.84 0.92 10.69
N VAL A 112 4.91 0.87 9.35
CA VAL A 112 5.23 -0.34 8.58
C VAL A 112 6.68 -0.79 8.85
N VAL A 113 7.64 0.14 8.89
CA VAL A 113 9.04 -0.16 9.23
C VAL A 113 9.14 -0.68 10.65
N THR A 114 8.42 -0.07 11.60
CA THR A 114 8.38 -0.56 13.00
C THR A 114 7.80 -1.97 13.07
N ALA A 115 6.71 -2.24 12.36
CA ALA A 115 6.09 -3.57 12.31
C ALA A 115 7.01 -4.63 11.69
N ALA A 116 7.78 -4.26 10.67
CA ALA A 116 8.75 -5.14 10.02
C ALA A 116 10.00 -5.39 10.90
N ALA A 117 10.51 -4.36 11.57
CA ALA A 117 11.69 -4.46 12.42
C ALA A 117 11.40 -5.13 13.77
N MET A 118 10.20 -4.93 14.31
CA MET A 118 9.79 -5.43 15.63
C MET A 118 8.40 -6.10 15.53
N PRO A 119 8.33 -7.34 15.01
CA PRO A 119 7.06 -8.07 14.89
C PRO A 119 6.36 -8.20 16.25
N GLY A 120 5.08 -7.84 16.31
CA GLY A 120 4.26 -7.89 17.53
C GLY A 120 4.38 -6.66 18.45
N ALA A 121 5.26 -5.69 18.15
CA ALA A 121 5.37 -4.46 18.95
C ALA A 121 4.17 -3.51 18.77
N LEU A 122 3.44 -3.63 17.66
CA LEU A 122 2.27 -2.82 17.35
C LEU A 122 1.00 -3.67 17.37
N PRO A 123 -0.11 -3.13 17.87
CA PRO A 123 -1.35 -3.87 17.92
C PRO A 123 -1.88 -4.08 16.50
N GLY A 124 -2.37 -5.28 16.22
CA GLY A 124 -2.79 -5.60 14.86
C GLY A 124 -3.98 -4.77 14.35
N TRP A 125 -4.85 -4.26 15.24
CA TRP A 125 -5.94 -3.36 14.85
C TRP A 125 -5.40 -2.08 14.22
N LEU A 126 -4.25 -1.59 14.68
CA LEU A 126 -3.58 -0.43 14.10
C LEU A 126 -3.12 -0.79 12.70
N LEU A 127 -2.42 -1.93 12.53
CA LEU A 127 -1.94 -2.41 11.23
C LEU A 127 -3.10 -2.61 10.23
N ALA A 128 -4.26 -3.06 10.69
CA ALA A 128 -5.46 -3.22 9.86
C ALA A 128 -6.06 -1.90 9.35
N LEU A 129 -5.69 -0.75 9.92
CA LEU A 129 -6.15 0.57 9.48
C LEU A 129 -5.28 1.16 8.36
N LEU A 130 -4.08 0.62 8.11
CA LEU A 130 -3.06 1.24 7.24
C LEU A 130 -3.12 0.74 5.79
N PRO A 131 -3.40 1.63 4.82
CA PRO A 131 -3.24 1.36 3.40
C PRO A 131 -1.88 0.80 2.98
N ALA A 132 -0.78 1.31 3.53
CA ALA A 132 0.56 0.80 3.25
C ALA A 132 0.72 -0.64 3.74
N GLN A 133 0.09 -0.99 4.86
CA GLN A 133 0.08 -2.36 5.36
C GLN A 133 -0.77 -3.28 4.48
N TRP A 134 -1.93 -2.82 4.00
CA TRP A 134 -2.74 -3.59 3.05
C TRP A 134 -1.96 -3.88 1.77
N ALA A 135 -1.28 -2.88 1.21
CA ALA A 135 -0.42 -3.07 0.05
C ALA A 135 0.74 -4.03 0.36
N SER A 136 1.36 -3.92 1.55
CA SER A 136 2.40 -4.83 2.01
C SER A 136 1.91 -6.27 2.02
N MET A 137 0.75 -6.53 2.62
CA MET A 137 0.15 -7.87 2.68
C MET A 137 -0.19 -8.44 1.29
N ALA A 138 -0.82 -7.63 0.43
CA ALA A 138 -1.21 -8.06 -0.90
C ALA A 138 -0.01 -8.37 -1.79
N ILE A 139 1.00 -7.50 -1.81
CA ILE A 139 2.23 -7.68 -2.58
C ILE A 139 3.03 -8.86 -2.01
N GLN A 140 3.25 -8.88 -0.70
CA GLN A 140 4.00 -9.96 -0.06
C GLN A 140 3.39 -11.34 -0.32
N SER A 141 2.07 -11.46 -0.20
CA SER A 141 1.36 -12.71 -0.54
C SER A 141 1.54 -13.07 -2.01
N ALA A 142 1.46 -12.12 -2.94
CA ALA A 142 1.72 -12.40 -4.35
C ALA A 142 3.16 -12.86 -4.63
N LEU A 143 4.13 -12.46 -3.80
CA LEU A 143 5.53 -12.85 -3.91
C LEU A 143 5.85 -14.23 -3.32
N THR A 144 5.17 -14.66 -2.25
CA THR A 144 5.52 -15.88 -1.51
C THR A 144 4.51 -17.00 -1.60
N SER A 145 3.21 -16.67 -1.62
CA SER A 145 2.11 -17.63 -1.74
C SER A 145 0.79 -16.86 -1.85
N PRO A 146 0.19 -16.79 -3.05
CA PRO A 146 -1.05 -16.05 -3.23
C PRO A 146 -2.27 -16.88 -2.87
N GLY A 147 -3.36 -16.16 -2.59
CA GLY A 147 -4.63 -16.77 -2.19
C GLY A 147 -4.87 -16.79 -0.69
N ALA A 148 -3.99 -16.16 0.11
CA ALA A 148 -4.30 -15.90 1.52
C ALA A 148 -5.56 -15.01 1.60
N PRO A 149 -6.60 -15.39 2.37
CA PRO A 149 -7.80 -14.58 2.55
C PRO A 149 -7.50 -13.13 2.98
N ALA A 150 -6.44 -12.94 3.77
CA ALA A 150 -5.95 -11.63 4.19
C ALA A 150 -5.44 -10.76 3.02
N ALA A 151 -4.80 -11.35 2.01
CA ALA A 151 -4.34 -10.62 0.83
C ALA A 151 -5.50 -10.20 -0.07
N ILE A 152 -6.51 -11.05 -0.23
CA ILE A 152 -7.74 -10.71 -0.96
C ILE A 152 -8.50 -9.59 -0.25
N ALA A 153 -8.65 -9.68 1.07
CA ALA A 153 -9.25 -8.60 1.86
C ALA A 153 -8.48 -7.29 1.72
N ALA A 154 -7.15 -7.33 1.70
CA ALA A 154 -6.31 -6.16 1.49
C ALA A 154 -6.49 -5.55 0.09
N LEU A 155 -6.62 -6.36 -0.96
CA LEU A 155 -6.90 -5.88 -2.32
C LEU A 155 -8.28 -5.20 -2.41
N PHE A 156 -9.31 -5.78 -1.79
CA PHE A 156 -10.63 -5.15 -1.70
C PHE A 156 -10.57 -3.85 -0.89
N ALA A 157 -9.83 -3.82 0.21
CA ALA A 157 -9.63 -2.62 1.00
C ALA A 157 -8.97 -1.50 0.18
N LEU A 158 -7.89 -1.80 -0.55
CA LEU A 158 -7.21 -0.85 -1.42
C LEU A 158 -8.11 -0.35 -2.55
N GLY A 159 -8.76 -1.25 -3.29
CA GLY A 159 -9.61 -0.90 -4.43
C GLY A 159 -10.87 -0.15 -4.02
N GLY A 160 -11.57 -0.64 -2.99
CA GLY A 160 -12.79 -0.02 -2.48
C GLY A 160 -12.53 1.36 -1.87
N THR A 161 -11.46 1.51 -1.09
CA THR A 161 -11.08 2.85 -0.58
C THR A 161 -10.60 3.78 -1.68
N ALA A 162 -9.94 3.27 -2.73
CA ALA A 162 -9.58 4.09 -3.91
C ALA A 162 -10.84 4.63 -4.60
N ALA A 163 -11.83 3.78 -4.86
CA ALA A 163 -13.09 4.16 -5.50
C ALA A 163 -13.84 5.21 -4.67
N ALA A 164 -13.97 5.01 -3.35
CA ALA A 164 -14.58 5.99 -2.46
C ALA A 164 -13.79 7.31 -2.41
N THR A 165 -12.46 7.25 -2.40
CA THR A 165 -11.59 8.43 -2.43
C THR A 165 -11.77 9.23 -3.73
N LEU A 166 -11.83 8.55 -4.87
CA LEU A 166 -12.06 9.19 -6.17
C LEU A 166 -13.47 9.80 -6.25
N LEU A 167 -14.48 9.17 -5.65
CA LEU A 167 -15.82 9.74 -5.52
C LEU A 167 -15.78 11.05 -4.73
N VAL A 168 -15.08 11.09 -3.59
CA VAL A 168 -14.89 12.33 -2.81
C VAL A 168 -14.18 13.39 -3.65
N ALA A 169 -13.08 13.02 -4.31
CA ALA A 169 -12.31 13.92 -5.15
C ALA A 169 -13.19 14.50 -6.27
N HIS A 170 -14.00 13.66 -6.94
CA HIS A 170 -14.88 14.07 -8.03
C HIS A 170 -16.00 15.01 -7.58
N LEU A 171 -16.60 14.76 -6.42
CA LEU A 171 -17.72 15.53 -5.89
C LEU A 171 -17.31 16.76 -5.05
N TRP A 172 -16.01 17.03 -4.93
CA TRP A 172 -15.48 18.20 -4.24
C TRP A 172 -16.09 19.51 -4.81
N PRO A 173 -16.50 20.48 -3.98
CA PRO A 173 -16.24 20.64 -2.55
C PRO A 173 -17.31 20.06 -1.61
N ARG A 174 -18.23 19.22 -2.10
CA ARG A 174 -19.24 18.59 -1.22
C ARG A 174 -18.54 17.74 -0.17
N ARG A 175 -18.84 17.96 1.11
CA ARG A 175 -18.18 17.29 2.24
C ARG A 175 -18.84 15.97 2.66
N TRP A 176 -20.13 15.79 2.39
CA TRP A 176 -20.85 14.56 2.74
C TRP A 176 -20.22 13.26 2.19
N PRO A 177 -19.55 13.22 1.01
CA PRO A 177 -18.88 12.01 0.52
C PRO A 177 -17.74 11.52 1.43
N TYR A 178 -17.20 12.36 2.32
CA TYR A 178 -16.24 11.89 3.32
C TYR A 178 -16.84 10.85 4.26
N LEU A 179 -18.14 10.91 4.55
CA LEU A 179 -18.83 9.88 5.33
C LEU A 179 -18.75 8.54 4.60
N ILE A 180 -18.94 8.50 3.27
CA ILE A 180 -18.76 7.28 2.47
C ILE A 180 -17.31 6.81 2.56
N MET A 181 -16.34 7.70 2.35
CA MET A 181 -14.92 7.33 2.37
C MET A 181 -14.48 6.76 3.73
N PHE A 182 -14.85 7.41 4.83
CA PHE A 182 -14.50 6.95 6.18
C PHE A 182 -15.21 5.64 6.55
N THR A 183 -16.49 5.50 6.23
CA THR A 183 -17.23 4.24 6.47
C THR A 183 -16.68 3.09 5.64
N THR A 184 -16.31 3.37 4.38
CA THR A 184 -15.64 2.40 3.50
C THR A 184 -14.30 1.98 4.07
N TRP A 185 -13.49 2.95 4.51
CA TRP A 185 -12.18 2.69 5.13
C TRP A 185 -12.32 1.87 6.40
N LEU A 186 -13.21 2.24 7.34
CA LEU A 186 -13.43 1.48 8.58
C LEU A 186 -13.98 0.08 8.30
N GLY A 187 -14.95 -0.05 7.39
CA GLY A 187 -15.55 -1.34 7.03
C GLY A 187 -14.54 -2.30 6.42
N PHE A 188 -13.70 -1.82 5.50
CA PHE A 188 -12.62 -2.63 4.93
C PHE A 188 -11.49 -2.88 5.92
N SER A 189 -11.18 -1.95 6.82
CA SER A 189 -10.23 -2.19 7.91
C SER A 189 -10.70 -3.31 8.82
N ALA A 190 -11.99 -3.33 9.16
CA ALA A 190 -12.58 -4.41 9.95
C ALA A 190 -12.59 -5.74 9.19
N LEU A 191 -12.78 -5.72 7.86
CA LEU A 191 -12.63 -6.91 7.03
C LEU A 191 -11.19 -7.45 7.08
N VAL A 192 -10.19 -6.59 6.88
CA VAL A 192 -8.77 -6.97 6.96
C VAL A 192 -8.44 -7.49 8.35
N TRP A 193 -8.90 -6.80 9.40
CA TRP A 193 -8.68 -7.20 10.80
C TRP A 193 -9.16 -8.62 11.09
N ARG A 194 -10.36 -8.97 10.61
CA ARG A 194 -10.92 -10.33 10.75
C ARG A 194 -10.15 -11.42 10.02
N GLN A 195 -9.27 -11.07 9.08
CA GLN A 195 -8.45 -12.05 8.35
C GLN A 195 -7.04 -12.18 8.91
N ILE A 196 -6.61 -11.26 9.78
CA ILE A 196 -5.27 -11.28 10.39
C ILE A 196 -5.26 -11.59 11.89
N GLY A 197 -6.39 -11.39 12.58
CA GLY A 197 -6.61 -11.82 13.96
C GLY A 197 -7.24 -13.20 14.02
#